data_AF-A0A2E7HUH6-F1
#
_entry.id   AF-A0A2E7HUH6-F1
#
_cell.length_a   1.000
_cell.length_b   1.000
_cell.length_c   1.000
_cell.angle_alpha   90.00
_cell.angle_beta   90.00
_cell.angle_gamma   90.00
#
_symmetry.space_group_name_H-M   'P 1'
#
loop_
_entity.id
_entity.type
_entity.pdbx_description
1 polymer ?
#
loop_
_entity_poly.entity_id
_entity_poly.type
_entity_poly.pdbx_seq_one_letter_code
_entity_poly.pdbx_strand_id
1 'polypeptide(L)'
;MMRDYLSQIEQTIAATRGRCLLLGPRENIDGDLPPSVTSIAEWHQYPEIDGVFDTLLSIENLASSQDISNMLQSLLLFTHSESLLLFCDQTATPTKNAHPSRKDITGSMWSNGWTVIKCDRNTIGNGRRPSAYVSGIARPKRYQNQ
;
A
#
# COMPACT_ATOMS: atom_id res chain seq x y z
N MET A 1 6.55 16.49 10.21
CA MET A 1 5.24 16.39 10.89
C MET A 1 4.02 16.55 9.98
N MET A 2 4.09 17.30 8.89
CA MET A 2 3.32 17.06 7.65
C MET A 2 4.31 16.82 6.50
N ARG A 3 5.41 17.59 6.51
CA ARG A 3 6.58 17.37 5.65
C ARG A 3 7.08 15.92 5.66
N ASP A 4 7.21 15.30 6.83
CA ASP A 4 7.65 13.90 6.91
C ASP A 4 6.67 12.94 6.24
N TYR A 5 5.36 13.18 6.35
CA TYR A 5 4.34 12.36 5.68
C TYR A 5 4.42 12.50 4.16
N LEU A 6 4.45 13.75 3.67
CA LEU A 6 4.62 14.02 2.24
C LEU A 6 5.94 13.45 1.70
N SER A 7 7.03 13.57 2.47
CA SER A 7 8.32 12.96 2.10
C SER A 7 8.25 11.44 2.07
N GLN A 8 7.48 10.79 2.96
CA GLN A 8 7.25 9.35 2.89
C GLN A 8 6.40 8.95 1.67
N ILE A 9 5.40 9.76 1.29
CA ILE A 9 4.67 9.58 0.03
C ILE A 9 5.63 9.66 -1.16
N GLU A 10 6.42 10.73 -1.26
CA GLU A 10 7.41 10.94 -2.33
C GLU A 10 8.41 9.78 -2.41
N GLN A 11 8.94 9.31 -1.27
CA GLN A 11 9.84 8.16 -1.22
C GLN A 11 9.16 6.87 -1.69
N THR A 12 7.89 6.68 -1.34
CA THR A 12 7.12 5.49 -1.75
C THR A 12 6.87 5.50 -3.25
N ILE A 13 6.52 6.67 -3.82
CA ILE A 13 6.35 6.86 -5.27
C ILE A 13 7.69 6.66 -5.99
N ALA A 14 8.78 7.23 -5.47
CA ALA A 14 10.11 7.13 -6.05
C ALA A 14 10.64 5.68 -6.12
N ALA A 15 10.14 4.79 -5.26
CA ALA A 15 10.50 3.37 -5.25
C ALA A 15 9.73 2.53 -6.30
N THR A 16 8.75 3.10 -6.99
CA THR A 16 8.00 2.41 -8.04
C THR A 16 8.87 2.12 -9.27
N ARG A 17 8.58 1.00 -9.94
CA ARG A 17 9.33 0.54 -11.13
C ARG A 17 8.53 -0.48 -11.92
N GLY A 18 8.94 -0.69 -13.17
CA GLY A 18 8.37 -1.69 -14.08
C GLY A 18 6.89 -1.42 -14.37
N ARG A 19 6.11 -2.47 -14.54
CA ARG A 19 4.65 -2.37 -14.65
C ARG A 19 4.10 -2.03 -13.27
N CYS A 20 3.41 -0.89 -13.16
CA CYS A 20 2.86 -0.39 -11.90
C CYS A 20 1.33 -0.50 -11.89
N LEU A 21 0.77 -1.07 -10.82
CA LEU A 21 -0.66 -1.06 -10.52
C LEU A 21 -0.92 -0.08 -9.38
N LEU A 22 -1.67 0.99 -9.67
CA LEU A 22 -2.07 1.99 -8.68
C LEU A 22 -3.37 1.53 -8.01
N LEU A 23 -3.37 1.41 -6.69
CA LEU A 23 -4.58 1.01 -5.96
C LEU A 23 -5.59 2.16 -5.83
N GLY A 24 -5.11 3.39 -5.91
CA GLY A 24 -5.93 4.60 -6.03
C GLY A 24 -5.82 5.24 -7.42
N PRO A 25 -6.65 6.25 -7.70
CA PRO A 25 -6.56 7.04 -8.92
C PRO A 25 -5.18 7.70 -9.10
N ARG A 26 -4.69 7.76 -10.34
CA ARG A 26 -3.43 8.42 -10.74
C ARG A 26 -3.43 9.91 -10.39
N GLU A 27 -4.61 10.53 -10.38
CA GLU A 27 -4.83 11.93 -9.98
C GLU A 27 -4.47 12.21 -8.51
N ASN A 28 -4.44 11.19 -7.65
CA ASN A 28 -4.04 11.33 -6.24
C ASN A 28 -2.51 11.31 -6.04
N ILE A 29 -1.74 11.10 -7.12
CA ILE A 29 -0.29 11.06 -7.09
C ILE A 29 0.24 12.38 -7.62
N ASP A 30 0.68 13.24 -6.71
CA ASP A 30 1.34 14.48 -7.06
C ASP A 30 2.72 14.19 -7.68
N GLY A 31 2.96 14.73 -8.87
CA GLY A 31 4.24 14.63 -9.59
C GLY A 31 4.34 13.48 -10.58
N ASP A 32 5.54 13.32 -11.13
CA ASP A 32 5.87 12.30 -12.12
C ASP A 32 6.29 10.99 -11.47
N LEU A 33 5.89 9.88 -12.08
CA LEU A 33 6.41 8.57 -11.72
C LEU A 33 7.86 8.42 -12.22
N PRO A 34 8.69 7.63 -11.52
CA PRO A 34 10.07 7.38 -11.94
C PRO A 34 10.17 6.89 -13.39
N PRO A 35 11.23 7.25 -14.15
CA PRO A 35 11.45 6.75 -15.51
C PRO A 35 11.58 5.22 -15.62
N SER A 36 11.82 4.53 -14.49
CA SER A 36 11.83 3.08 -14.40
C SER A 36 10.44 2.44 -14.51
N VAL A 37 9.36 3.22 -14.43
CA VAL A 37 7.99 2.74 -14.64
C VAL A 37 7.71 2.62 -16.14
N THR A 38 7.35 1.44 -16.59
CA THR A 38 7.18 1.11 -18.02
C THR A 38 5.72 1.11 -18.46
N SER A 39 4.78 0.88 -17.54
CA SER A 39 3.34 1.01 -17.79
C SER A 39 2.58 1.21 -16.49
N ILE A 40 1.38 1.79 -16.58
CA ILE A 40 0.51 2.07 -15.43
C ILE A 40 -0.88 1.47 -15.71
N ALA A 41 -1.43 0.78 -14.72
CA ALA A 41 -2.84 0.45 -14.64
C ALA A 41 -3.41 0.96 -13.30
N GLU A 42 -4.71 1.16 -13.23
CA GLU A 42 -5.39 1.63 -12.02
C GLU A 42 -6.41 0.61 -11.55
N TRP A 43 -6.49 0.38 -10.24
CA TRP A 43 -7.33 -0.68 -9.66
C TRP A 43 -8.82 -0.53 -9.98
N HIS A 44 -9.29 0.71 -10.20
CA HIS A 44 -10.68 0.95 -10.58
C HIS A 44 -11.06 0.36 -11.95
N GLN A 45 -10.07 -0.02 -12.77
CA GLN A 45 -10.25 -0.70 -14.06
C GLN A 45 -10.49 -2.22 -13.91
N TYR A 46 -10.35 -2.78 -12.70
CA TYR A 46 -10.66 -4.18 -12.44
C TYR A 46 -12.14 -4.48 -12.76
N PRO A 47 -12.48 -5.55 -13.51
CA PRO A 47 -11.64 -6.72 -13.83
C PRO A 47 -10.89 -6.70 -15.17
N GLU A 48 -10.82 -5.57 -15.87
CA GLU A 48 -10.22 -5.46 -17.21
C GLU A 48 -8.68 -5.36 -17.21
N ILE A 49 -8.08 -5.42 -16.03
CA ILE A 49 -6.62 -5.35 -15.84
C ILE A 49 -5.98 -6.65 -16.33
N ASP A 50 -4.96 -6.54 -17.18
CA ASP A 50 -4.22 -7.68 -17.73
C ASP A 50 -2.76 -7.74 -17.26
N GLY A 51 -2.28 -8.98 -17.10
CA GLY A 51 -0.92 -9.33 -16.74
C GLY A 51 -0.57 -9.15 -15.26
N VAL A 52 0.72 -9.28 -14.97
CA VAL A 52 1.31 -9.10 -13.64
C VAL A 52 2.07 -7.79 -13.54
N PHE A 53 2.28 -7.31 -12.31
CA PHE A 53 2.91 -6.02 -12.03
C PHE A 53 4.14 -6.18 -11.16
N ASP A 54 5.19 -5.43 -11.48
CA ASP A 54 6.42 -5.36 -10.69
C ASP A 54 6.19 -4.59 -9.39
N THR A 55 5.36 -3.55 -9.45
CA THR A 55 5.01 -2.74 -8.28
C THR A 55 3.50 -2.50 -8.19
N LEU A 56 2.97 -2.66 -6.99
CA LEU A 56 1.64 -2.23 -6.61
C LEU A 56 1.81 -1.05 -5.65
N LEU A 57 1.13 0.06 -5.90
CA LEU A 57 1.26 1.27 -5.11
C LEU A 57 -0.05 1.60 -4.38
N SER A 58 0.02 1.70 -3.06
CA SER A 58 -1.06 2.20 -2.22
C SER A 58 -0.68 3.51 -1.55
N ILE A 59 -1.43 4.57 -1.85
CA ILE A 59 -1.39 5.83 -1.11
C ILE A 59 -2.82 6.10 -0.65
N GLU A 60 -3.03 6.14 0.67
CA GLU A 60 -4.35 6.38 1.31
C GLU A 60 -5.51 5.46 0.83
N ASN A 61 -5.20 4.25 0.39
CA ASN A 61 -6.18 3.35 -0.23
C ASN A 61 -6.35 2.02 0.52
N LEU A 62 -5.25 1.33 0.84
CA LEU A 62 -5.33 0.00 1.44
C LEU A 62 -5.94 0.07 2.85
N ALA A 63 -5.58 1.08 3.65
CA ALA A 63 -6.14 1.26 4.98
C ALA A 63 -7.61 1.71 4.98
N SER A 64 -8.07 2.32 3.88
CA SER A 64 -9.46 2.76 3.70
C SER A 64 -10.36 1.69 3.06
N SER A 65 -9.78 0.58 2.60
CA SER A 65 -10.52 -0.54 2.01
C SER A 65 -11.61 -1.11 2.93
N GLN A 66 -12.83 -1.27 2.40
CA GLN A 66 -13.96 -1.87 3.12
C GLN A 66 -13.70 -3.34 3.46
N ASP A 67 -13.07 -4.08 2.54
CA ASP A 67 -12.63 -5.46 2.73
C ASP A 67 -11.17 -5.61 2.29
N ILE A 68 -10.26 -5.35 3.24
CA ILE A 68 -8.83 -5.41 3.01
C ILE A 68 -8.38 -6.85 2.70
N SER A 69 -9.04 -7.86 3.26
CA SER A 69 -8.65 -9.26 3.06
C SER A 69 -8.95 -9.67 1.63
N ASN A 70 -10.15 -9.41 1.15
CA ASN A 70 -10.52 -9.73 -0.23
C ASN A 70 -9.68 -8.93 -1.23
N MET A 71 -9.43 -7.65 -0.96
CA MET A 71 -8.53 -6.83 -1.79
C MET A 71 -7.13 -7.44 -1.85
N LEU A 72 -6.50 -7.73 -0.70
CA LEU A 72 -5.16 -8.32 -0.64
C LEU A 72 -5.07 -9.68 -1.36
N GLN A 73 -6.11 -10.50 -1.28
CA GLN A 73 -6.18 -11.78 -2.01
C GLN A 73 -6.31 -11.56 -3.51
N SER A 74 -7.16 -10.62 -3.94
CA SER A 74 -7.35 -10.28 -5.35
C SER A 74 -6.07 -9.72 -5.97
N LEU A 75 -5.33 -8.89 -5.21
CA LEU A 75 -4.06 -8.33 -5.65
C LEU A 75 -2.99 -9.40 -5.94
N LEU A 76 -3.02 -10.56 -5.25
CA LEU A 76 -2.06 -11.63 -5.52
C LEU A 76 -2.18 -12.19 -6.94
N LEU A 77 -3.37 -12.14 -7.55
CA LEU A 77 -3.60 -12.60 -8.93
C LEU A 77 -2.81 -11.79 -9.96
N PHE A 78 -2.44 -10.56 -9.59
CA PHE A 78 -1.72 -9.61 -10.44
C PHE A 78 -0.23 -9.52 -10.09
N THR A 79 0.31 -10.51 -9.36
CA THR A 79 1.69 -10.49 -8.87
C THR A 79 2.50 -11.69 -9.36
N HIS A 80 3.82 -11.49 -9.44
CA HIS A 80 4.82 -12.54 -9.53
C HIS A 80 5.69 -12.56 -8.26
N SER A 81 6.63 -13.50 -8.16
CA SER A 81 7.41 -13.74 -6.92
C SER A 81 8.28 -12.58 -6.45
N GLU A 82 8.57 -11.62 -7.34
CA GLU A 82 9.41 -10.46 -7.07
C GLU A 82 8.62 -9.14 -7.09
N SER A 83 7.28 -9.22 -7.21
CA SER A 83 6.40 -8.05 -7.09
C SER A 83 6.50 -7.44 -5.69
N LEU A 84 6.39 -6.11 -5.64
CA LEU A 84 6.39 -5.36 -4.39
C LEU A 84 5.08 -4.59 -4.23
N LEU A 85 4.47 -4.67 -3.06
CA LEU A 85 3.42 -3.76 -2.61
C LEU A 85 4.06 -2.65 -1.78
N LEU A 86 4.10 -1.45 -2.35
CA LEU A 86 4.58 -0.23 -1.71
C LEU A 86 3.37 0.51 -1.14
N PHE A 87 3.42 0.89 0.13
CA PHE A 87 2.29 1.53 0.79
C PHE A 87 2.71 2.73 1.64
N CYS A 88 1.89 3.78 1.62
CA CYS A 88 1.92 4.90 2.56
C CYS A 88 0.47 5.31 2.83
N ASP A 89 -0.08 4.84 3.94
CA ASP A 89 -1.52 4.91 4.24
C ASP A 89 -1.78 5.58 5.58
N GLN A 90 -2.67 6.57 5.59
CA GLN A 90 -3.20 7.08 6.84
C GLN A 90 -4.04 6.00 7.54
N THR A 91 -3.74 5.80 8.82
CA THR A 91 -4.46 4.88 9.70
C THR A 91 -5.10 5.66 10.83
N ALA A 92 -6.16 5.14 11.43
CA ALA A 92 -6.73 5.84 12.58
C ALA A 92 -5.75 5.83 13.76
N THR A 93 -5.67 6.97 14.44
CA THR A 93 -5.04 7.06 15.76
C THR A 93 -5.70 6.03 16.68
N PRO A 94 -4.96 5.12 17.34
CA PRO A 94 -5.53 4.25 18.33
C PRO A 94 -6.05 5.12 19.49
N THR A 95 -7.35 5.36 19.55
CA THR A 95 -7.97 5.95 20.73
C THR A 95 -8.36 4.82 21.68
N LYS A 96 -8.24 5.05 23.00
CA LYS A 96 -8.57 4.06 24.04
C LYS A 96 -9.99 3.46 23.95
N ASN A 97 -10.88 4.08 23.16
CA ASN A 97 -12.27 3.68 22.97
C ASN A 97 -12.61 3.34 21.50
N ALA A 98 -11.64 3.35 20.58
CA ALA A 98 -11.91 2.96 19.19
C ALA A 98 -12.01 1.43 19.11
N HIS A 99 -13.11 0.96 18.53
CA HIS A 99 -13.27 -0.42 18.09
C HIS A 99 -12.01 -0.92 17.35
N PRO A 100 -11.59 -2.19 17.54
CA PRO A 100 -10.40 -2.78 16.90
C PRO A 100 -10.49 -2.91 15.37
N SER A 101 -11.56 -2.40 14.75
CA SER A 101 -11.89 -2.59 13.34
C SER A 101 -11.19 -1.63 12.38
N ARG A 102 -10.40 -0.65 12.83
CA ARG A 102 -9.47 0.11 11.97
C ARG A 102 -8.10 -0.55 11.90
N LYS A 103 -8.17 -1.74 11.29
CA LYS A 103 -7.23 -2.52 10.47
C LYS A 103 -5.74 -2.16 10.60
N ASP A 104 -5.05 -2.91 11.45
CA ASP A 104 -3.62 -3.14 11.28
C ASP A 104 -3.40 -3.80 9.91
N ILE A 105 -3.05 -2.98 8.91
CA ILE A 105 -2.84 -3.46 7.54
C ILE A 105 -1.77 -4.56 7.48
N THR A 106 -0.79 -4.54 8.40
CA THR A 106 0.28 -5.54 8.41
C THR A 106 -0.18 -6.90 8.89
N GLY A 107 -1.09 -6.95 9.88
CA GLY A 107 -1.76 -8.17 10.30
C GLY A 107 -2.65 -8.74 9.19
N SER A 108 -3.39 -7.89 8.48
CA SER A 108 -4.17 -8.30 7.30
C SER A 108 -3.29 -8.83 6.17
N MET A 109 -2.16 -8.19 5.88
CA MET A 109 -1.17 -8.65 4.89
C MET A 109 -0.67 -10.06 5.23
N TRP A 110 -0.23 -10.27 6.48
CA TRP A 110 0.28 -11.57 6.90
C TRP A 110 -0.76 -12.69 6.72
N SER A 111 -2.01 -12.44 7.09
CA SER A 111 -3.08 -13.44 6.98
C SER A 111 -3.53 -13.72 5.55
N ASN A 112 -3.20 -12.84 4.59
CA ASN A 112 -3.70 -12.91 3.22
C ASN A 112 -2.58 -13.08 2.18
N GLY A 113 -1.56 -13.87 2.52
CA GLY A 113 -0.55 -14.28 1.53
C GLY A 113 0.55 -13.26 1.24
N TRP A 114 0.72 -12.24 2.09
CA TRP A 114 1.80 -11.26 1.97
C TRP A 114 2.82 -11.39 3.10
N THR A 115 4.07 -11.05 2.81
CA THR A 115 5.15 -10.87 3.78
C THR A 115 5.55 -9.40 3.80
N VAL A 116 5.39 -8.75 4.96
CA VAL A 116 5.87 -7.38 5.18
C VAL A 116 7.40 -7.41 5.33
N ILE A 117 8.11 -6.71 4.44
CA ILE A 117 9.58 -6.60 4.46
C ILE A 117 10.02 -5.48 5.40
N LYS A 118 9.35 -4.32 5.29
CA LYS A 118 9.60 -3.12 6.08
C LYS A 118 8.27 -2.44 6.37
N CYS A 119 8.09 -1.94 7.59
CA CYS A 119 6.95 -1.12 7.95
C CYS A 119 7.34 -0.13 9.05
N ASP A 120 7.16 1.16 8.75
CA ASP A 120 7.35 2.27 9.67
C ASP A 120 5.97 2.79 10.07
N ARG A 121 5.73 2.93 11.38
CA ARG A 121 4.49 3.50 11.94
C ARG A 121 4.78 4.87 12.50
N ASN A 122 4.04 5.87 12.06
CA ASN A 122 4.35 7.28 12.30
C ASN A 122 3.08 8.07 12.64
N THR A 123 3.28 9.30 13.14
CA THR A 123 2.20 10.22 13.48
C THR A 123 2.33 11.58 12.77
N ILE A 124 1.20 12.17 12.39
CA ILE A 124 1.05 13.49 11.80
C ILE A 124 0.56 14.46 12.89
N GLY A 125 1.32 15.52 13.14
CA GLY A 125 1.06 16.54 14.15
C GLY A 125 1.49 16.18 15.59
N ASN A 126 1.54 17.20 16.45
CA ASN A 126 1.95 17.14 17.87
C ASN A 126 0.77 17.31 18.84
N GLY A 127 -0.48 17.21 18.37
CA GLY A 127 -1.67 17.50 19.16
C GLY A 127 -2.10 16.36 20.10
N ARG A 128 -3.15 16.60 20.91
CA ARG A 128 -3.76 15.57 21.79
C ARG A 128 -4.30 14.33 21.06
N ARG A 129 -4.51 14.43 19.73
CA ARG A 129 -5.00 13.35 18.85
C ARG A 129 -4.27 13.45 17.50
N PRO A 130 -2.99 13.05 17.41
CA PRO A 130 -2.27 13.11 16.15
C PRO A 130 -2.79 12.03 15.20
N SER A 131 -2.92 12.30 13.91
CA SER A 131 -3.29 11.25 12.93
C SER A 131 -2.15 10.24 12.81
N ALA A 132 -2.45 8.97 12.58
CA ALA A 132 -1.42 7.96 12.38
C ALA A 132 -1.28 7.64 10.88
N TYR A 133 -0.11 7.21 10.47
CA TYR A 133 0.08 6.62 9.15
C TYR A 133 1.12 5.51 9.22
N VAL A 134 1.09 4.65 8.22
CA VAL A 134 2.03 3.55 8.06
C VAL A 134 2.62 3.62 6.67
N SER A 135 3.94 3.48 6.56
CA SER A 135 4.62 3.35 5.28
C SER A 135 5.46 2.09 5.26
N GLY A 136 5.61 1.46 4.09
CA GLY A 136 6.34 0.22 4.03
C GLY A 136 6.30 -0.50 2.70
N ILE A 137 6.85 -1.71 2.74
CA ILE A 137 7.03 -2.59 1.60
C ILE A 137 6.59 -4.00 2.02
N ALA A 138 5.74 -4.61 1.22
CA ALA A 138 5.39 -6.02 1.32
C ALA A 138 5.67 -6.74 -0.01
N ARG A 139 5.73 -8.06 0.03
CA ARG A 139 5.83 -8.93 -1.15
C ARG A 139 4.88 -10.12 -1.02
N PRO A 140 4.51 -10.80 -2.11
CA PRO A 140 3.83 -12.08 -2.03
C PRO A 140 4.63 -13.08 -1.18
N LYS A 141 3.95 -13.90 -0.39
CA LYS A 141 4.59 -15.00 0.33
C LYS A 141 5.17 -15.97 -0.69
N ARG A 142 6.43 -16.32 -0.48
CA ARG A 142 7.04 -17.47 -1.14
C ARG A 142 6.40 -18.70 -0.51
N TYR A 143 5.51 -19.37 -1.24
CA TYR A 143 5.16 -20.73 -0.88
C TYR A 143 6.45 -21.54 -0.99
N GLN A 144 6.87 -22.19 0.09
CA GLN A 144 7.89 -23.22 -0.02
C GLN A 144 7.31 -24.25 -0.99
N ASN A 145 8.02 -24.49 -2.10
CA ASN A 145 7.68 -25.54 -3.05
C ASN A 145 7.23 -26.79 -2.28
N GLN A 146 5.98 -27.20 -2.50
CA GLN A 146 5.55 -28.55 -2.18
C GLN A 146 6.32 -29.53 -3.06
#